data_AF-A0A835CMS5-F1
#
_entry.id   AF-A0A835CMS5-F1
#
_cell.length_a   1.000
_cell.length_b   1.000
_cell.length_c   1.000
_cell.angle_alpha   90.00
_cell.angle_beta   90.00
_cell.angle_gamma   90.00
#
_symmetry.space_group_name_H-M   'P 1'
#
loop_
_entity.id
_entity.type
_entity.pdbx_description
1 polymer ?
#
loop_
_entity_poly.entity_id
_entity_poly.type
_entity_poly.pdbx_seq_one_letter_code
_entity_poly.pdbx_strand_id
1 'polypeptide(L)'
;MAFYALFSGNTQSLRVFPDFSQVSVSDLFTTIPVFVTDFEFHVNFHPIRAELGKPRDMIVAVRISLLICVAIYFAIGFFGYLLFEDSIMADMLVNFDHDSNTNVGRLLNDTVRLSYVLHLALVFPIMNYSLRVNINELLFSNKKSGLALDTPRFVGLTLAQLAFTYVVAVAIPKTE
;
A
#
# COMPACT_ATOMS: atom_id res chain seq x y z
N MET A 1 -21.90 -8.76 -11.16
CA MET A 1 -21.84 -9.02 -12.60
C MET A 1 -21.28 -10.41 -12.89
N ALA A 2 -20.09 -10.80 -12.37
CA ALA A 2 -19.51 -12.14 -12.57
C ALA A 2 -20.38 -13.30 -12.05
N PHE A 3 -20.87 -13.26 -10.80
CA PHE A 3 -21.75 -14.33 -10.26
C PHE A 3 -23.11 -14.43 -10.98
N TYR A 4 -23.63 -13.31 -11.49
CA TYR A 4 -24.87 -13.28 -12.28
C TYR A 4 -24.66 -13.88 -13.68
N ALA A 5 -23.53 -13.55 -14.33
CA ALA A 5 -23.13 -14.12 -15.60
C ALA A 5 -22.84 -15.62 -15.52
N LEU A 6 -22.26 -16.09 -14.41
CA LEU A 6 -22.03 -17.50 -14.11
C LEU A 6 -23.35 -18.29 -14.02
N PHE A 7 -24.39 -17.67 -13.44
CA PHE A 7 -25.71 -18.28 -13.29
C PHE A 7 -26.57 -18.19 -14.55
N SER A 8 -26.35 -17.19 -15.40
CA SER A 8 -27.17 -16.93 -16.59
C SER A 8 -26.68 -17.66 -17.86
N GLY A 9 -25.66 -18.51 -17.78
CA GLY A 9 -25.20 -19.37 -18.89
C GLY A 9 -24.58 -18.65 -20.10
N ASN A 10 -24.34 -17.33 -20.01
CA ASN A 10 -23.69 -16.52 -21.04
C ASN A 10 -22.23 -16.26 -20.67
N THR A 11 -21.44 -17.31 -20.48
CA THR A 11 -20.03 -17.16 -20.07
C THR A 11 -19.11 -17.26 -21.27
N GLN A 12 -18.38 -16.17 -21.58
CA GLN A 12 -17.03 -16.32 -22.14
C GLN A 12 -16.20 -17.17 -21.17
N SER A 13 -15.28 -17.98 -21.68
CA SER A 13 -14.45 -18.89 -20.89
C SER A 13 -13.71 -18.13 -19.78
N LEU A 14 -14.16 -18.27 -18.53
CA LEU A 14 -13.49 -17.66 -17.37
C LEU A 14 -12.06 -18.21 -17.28
N ARG A 15 -11.05 -17.38 -17.52
CA ARG A 15 -9.65 -17.80 -17.43
C ARG A 15 -9.25 -17.82 -15.96
N VAL A 16 -9.27 -19.00 -15.35
CA VAL A 16 -8.96 -19.17 -13.91
C VAL A 16 -7.47 -19.06 -13.63
N PHE A 17 -6.63 -19.32 -14.63
CA PHE A 17 -5.17 -19.27 -14.53
C PHE A 17 -4.59 -18.24 -15.51
N PRO A 18 -3.63 -17.41 -15.06
CA PRO A 18 -2.94 -16.47 -15.93
C PRO A 18 -2.08 -17.22 -16.96
N ASP A 19 -1.83 -16.55 -18.08
CA ASP A 19 -0.94 -17.09 -19.12
C ASP A 19 0.49 -16.67 -18.77
N PHE A 20 1.29 -17.64 -18.35
CA PHE A 20 2.67 -17.41 -17.97
C PHE A 20 3.63 -17.35 -19.16
N SER A 21 3.15 -17.55 -20.39
CA SER A 21 4.00 -17.54 -21.60
C SER A 21 4.64 -16.19 -21.90
N GLN A 22 4.05 -15.10 -21.39
CA GLN A 22 4.50 -13.72 -21.61
C GLN A 22 5.32 -13.14 -20.43
N VAL A 23 5.49 -13.88 -19.34
CA VAL A 23 6.19 -13.37 -18.14
C VAL A 23 7.70 -13.48 -18.34
N SER A 24 8.39 -12.34 -18.23
CA SER A 24 9.84 -12.26 -18.31
C SER A 24 10.48 -12.26 -16.92
N VAL A 25 11.75 -12.66 -16.83
CA VAL A 25 12.52 -12.57 -15.56
C VAL A 25 12.68 -11.11 -15.11
N SER A 26 12.69 -10.15 -16.05
CA SER A 26 12.69 -8.72 -15.73
C SER A 26 11.47 -8.29 -14.93
N ASP A 27 10.31 -8.91 -15.15
CA ASP A 27 9.08 -8.57 -14.43
C ASP A 27 9.13 -9.02 -12.97
N LEU A 28 9.97 -10.00 -12.63
CA LEU A 28 10.23 -10.32 -11.23
C LEU A 28 10.98 -9.19 -10.52
N PHE A 29 11.88 -8.48 -11.21
CA PHE A 29 12.64 -7.38 -10.60
C PHE A 29 11.79 -6.16 -10.30
N THR A 30 10.68 -5.96 -11.00
CA THR A 30 9.69 -4.91 -10.69
C THR A 30 8.68 -5.39 -9.65
N THR A 31 8.32 -6.67 -9.67
CA THR A 31 7.28 -7.25 -8.80
C THR A 31 7.77 -7.53 -7.38
N ILE A 32 8.98 -8.09 -7.21
CA ILE A 32 9.52 -8.44 -5.89
C ILE A 32 9.60 -7.23 -4.94
N PRO A 33 10.10 -6.05 -5.36
CA PRO A 33 10.13 -4.88 -4.49
C PRO A 33 8.74 -4.44 -4.00
N VAL A 34 7.72 -4.55 -4.85
CA VAL A 34 6.33 -4.23 -4.48
C VAL A 34 5.88 -5.15 -3.35
N PHE A 35 6.04 -6.47 -3.52
CA PHE A 35 5.71 -7.44 -2.47
C PHE A 35 6.51 -7.21 -1.18
N VAL A 36 7.81 -6.92 -1.27
CA VAL A 36 8.63 -6.65 -0.08
C VAL A 36 8.13 -5.41 0.66
N THR A 37 7.69 -4.38 -0.07
CA THR A 37 7.12 -3.15 0.49
C THR A 37 5.76 -3.41 1.14
N ASP A 38 4.90 -4.24 0.53
CA ASP A 38 3.60 -4.60 1.09
C ASP A 38 3.73 -5.36 2.43
N PHE A 39 4.82 -6.10 2.60
CA PHE A 39 5.15 -6.80 3.85
C PHE A 39 6.07 -5.97 4.77
N GLU A 40 6.02 -4.64 4.70
CA GLU A 40 6.77 -3.76 5.59
C GLU A 40 6.17 -3.71 7.01
N PHE A 41 6.54 -4.68 7.84
CA PHE A 41 6.21 -4.70 9.29
C PHE A 41 7.43 -4.45 10.18
N HIS A 42 8.63 -4.41 9.61
CA HIS A 42 9.88 -4.41 10.37
C HIS A 42 10.10 -3.13 11.18
N VAL A 43 9.62 -1.97 10.70
CA VAL A 43 9.71 -0.69 11.42
C VAL A 43 8.94 -0.67 12.74
N ASN A 44 7.88 -1.47 12.84
CA ASN A 44 7.01 -1.54 14.02
C ASN A 44 7.40 -2.65 14.99
N PHE A 45 8.40 -3.48 14.65
CA PHE A 45 8.81 -4.63 15.45
C PHE A 45 9.28 -4.22 16.86
N HIS A 46 10.10 -3.17 16.96
CA HIS A 46 10.66 -2.72 18.24
C HIS A 46 9.59 -2.14 19.19
N PRO A 47 8.72 -1.22 18.75
CA PRO A 47 7.60 -0.75 19.57
C PRO A 47 6.67 -1.88 20.03
N ILE A 48 6.26 -2.78 19.13
CA ILE A 48 5.37 -3.91 19.48
C ILE A 48 6.05 -4.82 20.51
N ARG A 49 7.34 -5.09 20.35
CA ARG A 49 8.11 -5.89 21.32
C ARG A 49 8.18 -5.22 22.70
N ALA A 50 8.32 -3.90 22.75
CA ALA A 50 8.41 -3.15 24.00
C ALA A 50 7.08 -3.19 24.78
N GLU A 51 5.95 -3.19 24.08
CA GLU A 51 4.62 -3.29 24.67
C GLU A 51 4.22 -4.72 25.06
N LEU A 52 4.89 -5.73 24.50
CA LEU A 52 4.62 -7.14 24.80
C LEU A 52 5.38 -7.59 26.06
N GLY A 53 4.65 -8.12 27.04
CA GLY A 53 5.23 -8.63 28.28
C GLY A 53 6.14 -9.86 28.09
N LYS A 54 5.95 -10.66 27.03
CA LYS A 54 6.77 -11.85 26.73
C LYS A 54 7.21 -11.87 25.26
N PRO A 55 8.51 -12.14 24.97
CA PRO A 55 9.01 -12.23 23.60
C PRO A 55 8.36 -13.36 22.77
N ARG A 56 7.87 -14.42 23.42
CA ARG A 56 7.22 -15.56 22.76
C ARG A 56 5.91 -15.16 22.09
N ASP A 57 5.17 -14.23 22.68
CA ASP A 57 3.85 -13.81 22.18
C ASP A 57 3.99 -13.00 20.89
N MET A 58 5.10 -12.28 20.74
CA MET A 58 5.47 -11.56 19.52
C MET A 58 5.60 -12.49 18.32
N ILE A 59 6.26 -13.66 18.48
CA ILE A 59 6.46 -14.62 17.39
C ILE A 59 5.11 -15.18 16.91
N VAL A 60 4.20 -15.47 17.85
CA VAL A 60 2.87 -15.98 17.53
C VAL A 60 2.05 -14.90 16.83
N ALA A 61 2.04 -13.68 17.35
CA ALA A 61 1.34 -12.54 16.76
C ALA A 61 1.82 -12.26 15.33
N VAL A 62 3.12 -12.17 15.11
CA VAL A 62 3.71 -11.93 13.77
C VAL A 62 3.32 -13.04 12.79
N ARG A 63 3.37 -14.31 13.20
CA ARG A 63 2.97 -15.43 12.32
C ARG A 63 1.50 -15.38 11.92
N ILE A 64 0.61 -15.11 12.87
CA ILE A 64 -0.83 -15.01 12.61
C ILE A 64 -1.10 -13.81 11.69
N SER A 65 -0.53 -12.64 12.00
CA SER A 65 -0.68 -11.44 11.16
C SER A 65 -0.18 -11.69 9.74
N LEU A 66 0.96 -12.36 9.57
CA LEU A 66 1.50 -12.70 8.25
C LEU A 66 0.55 -13.62 7.47
N LEU A 67 0.00 -14.66 8.10
CA LEU A 67 -0.96 -15.56 7.46
C LEU A 67 -2.24 -14.83 7.02
N ILE A 68 -2.74 -13.92 7.88
CA ILE A 68 -3.92 -13.11 7.55
C ILE A 68 -3.61 -12.16 6.39
N CYS A 69 -2.48 -11.46 6.40
CA CYS A 69 -2.05 -10.58 5.32
C CYS A 69 -1.93 -11.33 3.98
N VAL A 70 -1.26 -12.48 3.98
CA VAL A 70 -1.12 -13.33 2.78
C VAL A 70 -2.50 -13.76 2.27
N ALA A 71 -3.41 -14.18 3.14
CA ALA A 71 -4.75 -14.59 2.74
C ALA A 71 -5.55 -13.43 2.12
N ILE A 72 -5.45 -12.23 2.70
CA ILE A 72 -6.13 -11.02 2.20
C ILE A 72 -5.55 -10.61 0.84
N TYR A 73 -4.22 -10.50 0.72
CA TYR A 73 -3.58 -10.13 -0.55
C TYR A 73 -3.85 -11.16 -1.65
N PHE A 74 -3.82 -12.45 -1.32
CA PHE A 74 -4.20 -13.49 -2.27
C PHE A 74 -5.65 -13.34 -2.72
N ALA A 75 -6.59 -13.09 -1.79
CA ALA A 75 -8.00 -12.90 -2.14
C ALA A 75 -8.19 -11.66 -3.03
N ILE A 76 -7.56 -10.53 -2.70
CA ILE A 76 -7.65 -9.30 -3.50
C ILE A 76 -7.08 -9.53 -4.90
N GLY A 77 -5.90 -10.13 -5.01
CA GLY A 77 -5.28 -10.43 -6.30
C GLY A 77 -6.09 -11.43 -7.13
N PHE A 78 -6.59 -12.48 -6.51
CA PHE A 78 -7.40 -13.50 -7.19
C PHE A 78 -8.73 -12.93 -7.71
N PHE A 79 -9.49 -12.22 -6.87
CA PHE A 79 -10.76 -11.62 -7.31
C PHE A 79 -10.56 -10.46 -8.26
N GLY A 80 -9.49 -9.67 -8.08
CA GLY A 80 -9.10 -8.62 -9.04
C GLY A 80 -8.79 -9.21 -10.41
N TYR A 81 -8.05 -10.32 -10.46
CA TYR A 81 -7.76 -11.04 -11.70
C TYR A 81 -9.02 -11.55 -12.39
N LEU A 82 -9.94 -12.16 -11.64
CA LEU A 82 -11.22 -12.64 -12.19
C LEU A 82 -12.14 -11.51 -12.66
N LEU A 83 -11.99 -10.30 -12.12
CA LEU A 83 -12.86 -9.17 -12.44
C LEU A 83 -12.40 -8.39 -13.68
N PHE A 84 -11.09 -8.23 -13.85
CA PHE A 84 -10.50 -7.35 -14.87
C PHE A 84 -9.65 -8.08 -15.91
N GLU A 85 -9.42 -9.39 -15.73
CA GLU A 85 -8.68 -10.28 -16.63
C GLU A 85 -7.35 -9.67 -17.12
N ASP A 86 -7.23 -9.38 -18.42
CA ASP A 86 -6.00 -8.88 -19.05
C ASP A 86 -5.88 -7.34 -19.00
N SER A 87 -6.86 -6.62 -18.42
CA SER A 87 -6.90 -5.15 -18.34
C SER A 87 -6.63 -4.58 -16.94
N ILE A 88 -5.83 -5.26 -16.12
CA ILE A 88 -5.50 -4.80 -14.76
C ILE A 88 -4.41 -3.72 -14.82
N MET A 89 -4.78 -2.47 -14.52
CA MET A 89 -3.82 -1.41 -14.21
C MET A 89 -3.11 -1.60 -12.86
N ALA A 90 -1.92 -1.02 -12.72
CA ALA A 90 -1.16 -1.04 -11.46
C ALA A 90 -1.93 -0.49 -10.25
N ASP A 91 -2.77 0.53 -10.47
CA ASP A 91 -3.79 0.97 -9.50
C ASP A 91 -5.13 0.30 -9.83
N MET A 92 -5.48 -0.74 -9.06
CA MET A 92 -6.71 -1.51 -9.29
C MET A 92 -7.98 -0.64 -9.19
N LEU A 93 -7.96 0.47 -8.43
CA LEU A 93 -9.13 1.35 -8.27
C LEU A 93 -9.48 2.10 -9.56
N VAL A 94 -8.53 2.26 -10.48
CA VAL A 94 -8.78 2.89 -11.79
C VAL A 94 -9.64 1.98 -12.67
N ASN A 95 -9.47 0.66 -12.59
CA ASN A 95 -10.24 -0.28 -13.41
C ASN A 95 -11.74 -0.26 -13.07
N PHE A 96 -12.11 0.06 -11.82
CA PHE A 96 -13.52 0.17 -11.41
C PHE A 96 -14.27 1.38 -12.00
N ASP A 97 -13.55 2.38 -12.55
CA ASP A 97 -14.18 3.55 -13.19
C ASP A 97 -14.89 3.16 -14.50
N HIS A 98 -14.35 2.16 -15.22
CA HIS A 98 -14.83 1.76 -16.54
C HIS A 98 -16.13 0.93 -16.50
N ASP A 99 -16.37 0.16 -15.43
CA ASP A 99 -17.46 -0.83 -15.38
C ASP A 99 -18.63 -0.49 -14.44
N SER A 100 -18.59 0.67 -13.77
CA SER A 100 -19.60 1.08 -12.79
C SER A 100 -20.88 1.70 -13.41
N ASN A 101 -21.52 0.99 -14.34
CA ASN A 101 -22.78 1.42 -14.98
C ASN A 101 -24.02 1.34 -14.07
N THR A 102 -23.87 0.92 -12.81
CA THR A 102 -24.97 0.84 -11.83
C THR A 102 -24.81 1.86 -10.71
N ASN A 103 -25.92 2.39 -10.19
CA ASN A 103 -25.91 3.37 -9.10
C ASN A 103 -25.21 2.84 -7.84
N VAL A 104 -25.37 1.55 -7.53
CA VAL A 104 -24.71 0.90 -6.37
C VAL A 104 -23.20 0.77 -6.61
N GLY A 105 -22.78 0.40 -7.83
CA GLY A 105 -21.36 0.30 -8.19
C GLY A 105 -20.63 1.64 -8.06
N ARG A 106 -21.26 2.74 -8.49
CA ARG A 106 -20.70 4.10 -8.35
C ARG A 106 -20.53 4.49 -6.90
N LEU A 107 -21.57 4.30 -6.07
CA LEU A 107 -21.50 4.61 -4.64
C LEU A 107 -20.41 3.81 -3.91
N LEU A 108 -20.24 2.53 -4.24
CA LEU A 108 -19.17 1.70 -3.68
C LEU A 108 -17.78 2.19 -4.12
N ASN A 109 -17.59 2.49 -5.41
CA ASN A 109 -16.34 3.03 -5.94
C ASN A 109 -15.96 4.35 -5.25
N ASP A 110 -16.90 5.29 -5.15
CA ASP A 110 -16.70 6.58 -4.49
C ASP A 110 -16.36 6.41 -3.00
N THR A 111 -17.05 5.49 -2.32
CA THR A 111 -16.80 5.19 -0.90
C THR A 111 -15.39 4.63 -0.69
N VAL A 112 -14.97 3.67 -1.51
CA VAL A 112 -13.63 3.07 -1.42
C VAL A 112 -12.56 4.12 -1.70
N ARG A 113 -12.70 4.92 -2.77
CA ARG A 113 -11.76 5.99 -3.11
C ARG A 113 -11.67 7.05 -2.00
N LEU A 114 -12.81 7.48 -1.45
CA LEU A 114 -12.82 8.44 -0.35
C LEU A 114 -12.16 7.86 0.91
N SER A 115 -12.43 6.58 1.23
CA SER A 115 -11.80 5.89 2.35
C SER A 115 -10.28 5.82 2.19
N TYR A 116 -9.80 5.60 0.96
CA TYR A 116 -8.38 5.55 0.63
C TYR A 116 -7.73 6.94 0.76
N VAL A 117 -8.35 7.99 0.22
CA VAL A 117 -7.86 9.38 0.36
C VAL A 117 -7.80 9.77 1.83
N LEU A 118 -8.83 9.45 2.61
CA LEU A 118 -8.85 9.72 4.05
C LEU A 118 -7.75 8.95 4.78
N HIS A 119 -7.56 7.67 4.46
CA HIS A 119 -6.48 6.86 5.02
C HIS A 119 -5.11 7.48 4.75
N LEU A 120 -4.82 7.85 3.50
CA LEU A 120 -3.56 8.51 3.12
C LEU A 120 -3.36 9.83 3.87
N ALA A 121 -4.41 10.65 3.99
CA ALA A 121 -4.35 11.91 4.72
C ALA A 121 -4.00 11.74 6.21
N LEU A 122 -4.43 10.63 6.83
CA LEU A 122 -4.16 10.33 8.23
C LEU A 122 -2.80 9.65 8.46
N VAL A 123 -2.35 8.79 7.54
CA VAL A 123 -1.07 8.08 7.65
C VAL A 123 0.11 8.97 7.28
N PHE A 124 -0.06 9.86 6.29
CA PHE A 124 1.02 10.70 5.78
C PHE A 124 1.73 11.53 6.87
N PRO A 125 1.03 12.20 7.81
CA PRO A 125 1.68 12.93 8.90
C PRO A 125 2.50 12.04 9.84
N ILE A 126 2.01 10.82 10.12
CA ILE A 126 2.66 9.87 11.04
C ILE A 126 3.99 9.38 10.44
N MET A 127 3.97 9.05 9.15
CA MET A 127 5.18 8.62 8.43
C MET A 127 6.19 9.76 8.32
N ASN A 128 5.73 10.98 7.97
CA ASN A 128 6.61 12.15 7.90
C ASN A 128 7.22 12.52 9.25
N TYR A 129 6.46 12.39 10.34
CA TYR A 129 6.98 12.57 11.69
C TYR A 129 8.13 11.61 11.97
N SER A 130 7.91 10.30 11.74
CA SER A 130 8.92 9.27 11.98
C SER A 130 10.17 9.51 11.13
N LEU A 131 10.01 9.80 9.84
CA LEU A 131 11.12 10.13 8.95
C LEU A 131 11.90 11.36 9.43
N ARG A 132 11.19 12.40 9.89
CA ARG A 132 11.83 13.63 10.36
C ARG A 132 12.68 13.40 11.60
N VAL A 133 12.18 12.61 12.56
CA VAL A 133 12.93 12.27 13.77
C VAL A 133 14.19 11.48 13.40
N ASN A 134 14.08 10.48 12.53
CA ASN A 134 15.22 9.68 12.08
C ASN A 134 16.27 10.52 11.33
N ILE A 135 15.85 11.39 10.40
CA ILE A 135 16.77 12.29 9.68
C ILE A 135 17.43 13.27 10.64
N ASN A 136 16.68 13.82 11.60
CA ASN A 136 17.23 14.74 12.58
C ASN A 136 18.29 14.04 13.46
N GLU A 137 18.03 12.81 13.90
CA GLU A 137 18.99 12.03 14.67
C GLU A 137 20.25 11.69 13.85
N LEU A 138 20.08 11.31 12.58
CA LEU A 138 21.17 10.99 11.66
C LEU A 138 22.07 12.21 11.38
N LEU A 139 21.48 13.37 11.09
CA LEU A 139 22.22 14.58 10.70
C LEU A 139 22.70 15.43 11.89
N PHE A 140 22.02 15.34 13.03
CA PHE A 140 22.26 16.21 14.19
C PHE A 140 22.41 15.46 15.52
N SER A 141 22.96 14.23 15.48
CA SER A 141 23.23 13.39 16.65
C SER A 141 23.94 14.11 17.82
N ASN A 142 24.77 15.11 17.53
CA ASN A 142 25.54 15.87 18.54
C ASN A 142 24.77 17.02 19.22
N LYS A 143 23.51 17.28 18.88
CA LYS A 143 22.76 18.42 19.42
C LYS A 143 21.85 18.01 20.58
N LYS A 144 22.11 18.60 21.75
CA LYS A 144 21.39 18.32 23.01
C LYS A 144 19.96 18.88 23.08
N SER A 145 19.61 19.84 22.22
CA SER A 145 18.27 20.42 22.19
C SER A 145 17.34 19.52 21.37
N GLY A 146 16.24 19.06 21.98
CA GLY A 146 15.23 18.28 21.28
C GLY A 146 14.63 19.07 20.11
N LEU A 147 14.28 18.38 19.01
CA LEU A 147 13.79 19.01 17.78
C LEU A 147 12.57 19.93 18.00
N ALA A 148 11.75 19.63 19.03
CA ALA A 148 10.59 20.44 19.42
C ALA A 148 10.95 21.84 19.96
N LEU A 149 12.17 22.05 20.44
CA LEU A 149 12.66 23.34 20.96
C LEU A 149 13.31 24.21 19.88
N ASP A 150 13.58 23.66 18.70
CA ASP A 150 14.32 24.34 17.63
C ASP A 150 13.42 24.54 16.39
N THR A 151 12.55 25.54 16.48
CA THR A 151 11.57 25.91 15.44
C THR A 151 12.16 26.05 14.03
N PRO A 152 13.31 26.71 13.79
CA PRO A 152 13.82 26.85 12.43
C PRO A 152 14.30 25.50 11.85
N ARG A 153 14.86 24.60 12.68
CA ARG A 153 15.23 23.26 12.21
C ARG A 153 14.03 22.39 11.93
N PHE A 154 13.01 22.47 12.78
CA PHE A 154 11.76 21.77 12.59
C PHE A 154 11.09 22.17 11.26
N VAL A 155 10.98 23.47 11.00
CA VAL A 155 10.39 24.01 9.78
C VAL A 155 11.25 23.67 8.56
N GLY A 156 12.57 23.82 8.65
CA GLY A 156 13.49 23.50 7.56
C GLY A 156 13.43 22.03 7.12
N LEU A 157 13.45 21.08 8.08
CA LEU A 157 13.31 19.66 7.78
C LEU A 157 11.94 19.34 7.17
N THR A 158 10.87 19.92 7.71
CA THR A 158 9.51 19.68 7.20
C THR A 158 9.35 20.20 5.78
N LEU A 159 9.81 21.42 5.48
CA LEU A 159 9.77 21.98 4.13
C LEU A 159 10.60 21.16 3.14
N ALA A 160 11.79 20.69 3.56
CA ALA A 160 12.62 19.83 2.72
C ALA A 160 11.93 18.50 2.39
N GLN A 161 11.31 17.85 3.38
CA GLN A 161 10.57 16.59 3.18
C GLN A 161 9.35 16.77 2.27
N LEU A 162 8.58 17.85 2.47
CA LEU A 162 7.43 18.17 1.64
C LEU A 162 7.85 18.51 0.20
N ALA A 163 8.89 19.32 0.03
CA ALA A 163 9.42 19.66 -1.29
C ALA A 163 9.93 18.41 -2.03
N PHE A 164 10.66 17.54 -1.34
CA PHE A 164 11.13 16.27 -1.90
C PHE A 164 9.96 15.38 -2.35
N THR A 165 8.97 15.18 -1.47
CA THR A 165 7.78 14.37 -1.80
C THR A 165 7.01 14.94 -2.98
N TYR A 166 6.85 16.27 -3.04
CA TYR A 166 6.19 16.96 -4.15
C TYR A 166 6.96 16.79 -5.47
N VAL A 167 8.28 16.96 -5.45
CA VAL A 167 9.12 16.76 -6.65
C VAL A 167 9.02 15.33 -7.14
N VAL A 168 9.09 14.34 -6.25
CA VAL A 168 8.92 12.92 -6.61
C VAL A 168 7.54 12.67 -7.22
N ALA A 169 6.48 13.20 -6.62
CA ALA A 169 5.11 13.03 -7.11
C ALA A 169 4.86 13.65 -8.49
N VAL A 170 5.58 14.72 -8.84
CA VAL A 170 5.48 15.39 -10.15
C VAL A 170 6.42 14.76 -11.19
N ALA A 171 7.61 14.33 -10.78
CA ALA A 171 8.65 13.85 -11.68
C ALA A 171 8.51 12.37 -12.07
N ILE A 172 7.91 11.54 -11.21
CA ILE A 172 7.69 10.12 -11.49
C ILE A 172 6.26 9.95 -12.04
N PRO A 173 6.09 9.70 -13.34
CA PRO A 173 4.79 9.32 -13.88
C PRO A 173 4.35 8.00 -13.22
N LYS A 174 3.06 7.90 -12.88
CA LYS A 174 2.47 6.65 -12.38
C LYS A 174 2.76 5.57 -13.42
N THR A 175 3.29 4.42 -12.98
CA THR A 175 3.36 3.22 -13.82
C THR A 175 1.94 2.86 -14.24
N GLU A 176 1.67 2.88 -15.54
CA GLU A 176 0.45 2.30 -16.13
C GLU A 176 0.37 0.80 -15.83
#